data_AF-A0AAV6BPG2-F1
#
_entry.id   AF-A0AAV6BPG2-F1
#
_cell.length_a   1.000
_cell.length_b   1.000
_cell.length_c   1.000
_cell.angle_alpha   90.00
_cell.angle_beta   90.00
_cell.angle_gamma   90.00
#
_symmetry.space_group_name_H-M   'P 1'
#
loop_
_entity.id
_entity.type
_entity.pdbx_description
1 polymer ?
#
loop_
_entity_poly.entity_id
_entity_poly.type
_entity_poly.pdbx_seq_one_letter_code
_entity_poly.pdbx_strand_id
1 'polypeptide(L)'
;MAVERRSAEGRPEQLEALAAELLALNVDVIIAAGTSAVIAAKRSTTSTPIVIAGASDPVAFGLVASLAHPGGNITGLSDSPGREIEAKRLQLLKAVVPTIDRIGVVLDSTGRRDPRPMQQAAKLLGIGLL
;
A
#
# COMPACT_ATOMS: atom_id res chain seq x y z
N MET A 1 -19.63 -18.39 11.76
CA MET A 1 -18.70 -17.41 11.16
C MET A 1 -19.37 -16.86 9.93
N ALA A 2 -19.70 -15.57 9.93
CA ALA A 2 -20.30 -14.89 8.78
C ALA A 2 -19.25 -13.96 8.16
N VAL A 3 -19.28 -13.79 6.84
CA VAL A 3 -18.36 -12.90 6.11
C VAL A 3 -19.19 -11.85 5.42
N GLU A 4 -19.06 -10.61 5.90
CA GLU A 4 -19.70 -9.45 5.30
C GLU A 4 -18.76 -8.82 4.29
N ARG A 5 -19.22 -8.68 3.04
CA ARG A 5 -18.42 -8.11 1.96
C ARG A 5 -18.95 -6.74 1.57
N ARG A 6 -18.03 -5.80 1.35
CA ARG A 6 -18.28 -4.51 0.73
C ARG A 6 -17.27 -4.27 -0.39
N SER A 7 -17.69 -3.56 -1.43
CA SER A 7 -16.86 -3.18 -2.56
C SER A 7 -17.16 -1.74 -2.91
N ALA A 8 -16.10 -0.93 -3.06
CA ALA A 8 -16.23 0.44 -3.54
C ALA A 8 -16.36 0.51 -5.07
N GLU A 9 -16.24 -0.61 -5.80
CA GLU A 9 -16.35 -0.67 -7.27
C GLU A 9 -15.47 0.38 -7.99
N GLY A 10 -14.29 0.66 -7.43
CA GLY A 10 -13.36 1.65 -7.97
C GLY A 10 -13.68 3.10 -7.61
N ARG A 11 -14.61 3.37 -6.69
CA ARG A 11 -14.99 4.70 -6.18
C ARG A 11 -14.45 4.95 -4.77
N PRO A 12 -13.23 5.52 -4.62
CA PRO A 12 -12.59 5.65 -3.31
C PRO A 12 -13.39 6.46 -2.29
N GLU A 13 -14.22 7.39 -2.75
CA GLU A 13 -15.11 8.22 -1.93
C GLU A 13 -16.15 7.41 -1.15
N GLN A 14 -16.46 6.18 -1.58
CA GLN A 14 -17.40 5.30 -0.89
C GLN A 14 -16.77 4.54 0.27
N LEU A 15 -15.44 4.45 0.33
CA LEU A 15 -14.75 3.54 1.26
C LEU A 15 -15.02 3.85 2.74
N GLU A 16 -15.16 5.13 3.11
CA GLU A 16 -15.45 5.51 4.49
C GLU A 16 -16.87 5.09 4.90
N ALA A 17 -17.86 5.28 4.02
CA ALA A 17 -19.23 4.83 4.27
C ALA A 17 -19.31 3.30 4.38
N LEU A 18 -18.63 2.58 3.48
CA LEU A 18 -18.59 1.11 3.51
C LEU A 18 -17.90 0.56 4.77
N ALA A 19 -16.86 1.23 5.27
CA ALA A 19 -16.23 0.88 6.53
C ALA A 19 -17.17 1.10 7.73
N ALA A 20 -17.93 2.20 7.73
CA ALA A 20 -18.93 2.48 8.75
C ALA A 20 -20.06 1.43 8.75
N GLU A 21 -20.52 0.98 7.59
CA GLU A 21 -21.50 -0.10 7.48
C GLU A 21 -21.01 -1.41 8.10
N LEU A 22 -19.75 -1.80 7.85
CA LEU A 22 -19.16 -3.00 8.46
C LEU A 22 -19.10 -2.87 9.99
N LEU A 23 -18.73 -1.70 10.51
CA LEU A 23 -18.71 -1.46 11.96
C LEU A 23 -20.11 -1.52 12.57
N ALA A 24 -21.14 -1.01 11.88
CA ALA A 24 -22.53 -1.09 12.34
C ALA A 24 -23.05 -2.54 12.45
N LEU A 25 -22.44 -3.48 11.72
CA LEU A 25 -22.71 -4.91 11.83
C LEU A 25 -21.94 -5.58 12.98
N ASN A 26 -21.19 -4.82 13.78
CA ASN A 26 -20.38 -5.31 14.90
C ASN A 26 -19.42 -6.43 14.50
N VAL A 27 -18.71 -6.26 13.37
CA VAL A 27 -17.69 -7.22 12.94
C VAL A 27 -16.53 -7.29 13.93
N ASP A 28 -16.01 -8.50 14.13
CA ASP A 28 -14.85 -8.74 15.01
C ASP A 28 -13.53 -8.27 14.39
N VAL A 29 -13.46 -8.22 13.05
CA VAL A 29 -12.26 -7.84 12.29
C VAL A 29 -12.64 -7.24 10.94
N ILE A 30 -11.88 -6.25 10.48
CA ILE A 30 -11.98 -5.70 9.13
C ILE A 30 -10.80 -6.18 8.30
N ILE A 31 -11.06 -6.84 7.18
CA ILE A 31 -10.03 -7.14 6.17
C ILE A 31 -10.09 -6.05 5.10
N ALA A 32 -9.06 -5.21 5.04
CA ALA A 32 -9.00 -4.06 4.15
C ALA A 32 -8.00 -4.31 3.00
N ALA A 33 -8.50 -4.38 1.77
CA ALA A 33 -7.70 -4.61 0.57
C ALA A 33 -7.33 -3.29 -0.11
N GLY A 34 -6.02 -3.03 -0.26
CA GLY A 34 -5.50 -1.78 -0.82
C GLY A 34 -5.30 -0.66 0.20
N THR A 35 -4.30 0.19 -0.03
CA THR A 35 -3.94 1.30 0.87
C THR A 35 -5.12 2.22 1.18
N SER A 36 -5.95 2.57 0.19
CA SER A 36 -7.12 3.45 0.41
C SER A 36 -8.18 2.84 1.33
N ALA A 37 -8.42 1.52 1.22
CA ALA A 37 -9.37 0.85 2.11
C ALA A 37 -8.85 0.79 3.55
N VAL A 38 -7.54 0.55 3.73
CA VAL A 38 -6.91 0.57 5.06
C VAL A 38 -7.00 1.96 5.68
N ILE A 39 -6.76 3.02 4.90
CA ILE A 39 -6.92 4.41 5.36
C ILE A 39 -8.36 4.67 5.82
N ALA A 40 -9.35 4.27 5.02
CA ALA A 40 -10.76 4.46 5.36
C ALA A 40 -11.16 3.68 6.63
N ALA A 41 -10.73 2.43 6.76
CA ALA A 41 -10.95 1.63 7.96
C ALA A 41 -10.29 2.27 9.20
N LYS A 42 -9.03 2.72 9.08
CA LYS A 42 -8.29 3.40 10.15
C LYS A 42 -8.98 4.68 10.63
N ARG A 43 -9.61 5.42 9.72
CA ARG A 43 -10.41 6.62 10.06
C ARG A 43 -11.70 6.28 10.78
N SER A 44 -12.26 5.09 10.52
CA SER A 44 -13.56 4.67 11.02
C SER A 44 -13.47 4.00 12.40
N THR A 45 -12.32 3.47 12.79
CA THR A 45 -12.15 2.78 14.09
C THR A 45 -10.69 2.76 14.55
N THR A 46 -10.50 2.84 15.86
CA THR A 46 -9.20 2.68 16.54
C THR A 46 -9.13 1.41 17.39
N SER A 47 -10.23 0.66 17.51
CA SER A 47 -10.35 -0.50 18.40
C SER A 47 -10.59 -1.81 17.68
N THR A 48 -11.43 -1.83 16.63
CA THR A 48 -11.67 -3.04 15.83
C THR A 48 -10.38 -3.39 15.08
N PRO A 49 -9.87 -4.63 15.17
CA PRO A 49 -8.68 -5.05 14.42
C PRO A 49 -8.85 -4.87 12.91
N ILE A 50 -7.84 -4.29 12.26
CA ILE A 50 -7.77 -4.12 10.81
C ILE A 50 -6.62 -4.98 10.28
N VAL A 51 -6.93 -5.89 9.37
CA VAL A 51 -5.97 -6.72 8.66
C VAL A 51 -5.81 -6.19 7.23
N ILE A 52 -4.60 -5.74 6.91
CA ILE A 52 -4.19 -5.33 5.58
C ILE A 52 -4.12 -6.56 4.66
N ALA A 53 -4.83 -6.50 3.55
CA ALA A 53 -4.76 -7.48 2.47
C ALA A 53 -4.18 -6.83 1.20
N GLY A 54 -2.88 -6.52 1.24
CA GLY A 54 -2.16 -5.83 0.16
C GLY A 54 -2.28 -4.32 0.25
N ALA A 55 -1.31 -3.66 0.89
CA ALA A 55 -1.13 -2.21 0.83
C ALA A 55 0.31 -1.87 0.48
N SER A 56 0.51 -0.74 -0.21
CA SER A 56 1.82 -0.17 -0.46
C SER A 56 2.36 0.52 0.80
N ASP A 57 3.61 0.21 1.16
CA ASP A 57 4.44 0.80 2.23
C ASP A 57 3.64 1.36 3.44
N PRO A 58 3.05 0.49 4.27
CA PRO A 58 2.18 0.93 5.36
C PRO A 58 2.90 1.80 6.41
N VAL A 59 4.24 1.78 6.46
CA VAL A 59 5.03 2.68 7.32
C VAL A 59 5.07 4.08 6.72
N ALA A 60 5.39 4.22 5.43
CA ALA A 60 5.41 5.52 4.76
C ALA A 60 4.04 6.21 4.75
N PHE A 61 2.95 5.45 4.68
CA PHE A 61 1.59 5.97 4.81
C PHE A 61 1.16 6.28 6.25
N GLY A 62 2.03 6.05 7.24
CA GLY A 62 1.72 6.24 8.65
C GLY A 62 0.57 5.34 9.14
N LEU A 63 0.34 4.20 8.47
CA LEU A 63 -0.69 3.23 8.86
C LEU A 63 -0.22 2.46 10.09
N VAL A 64 1.06 2.08 10.11
CA VAL A 64 1.73 1.35 11.20
C VAL A 64 3.05 2.00 11.58
N ALA A 65 3.52 1.81 12.81
CA ALA A 65 4.80 2.37 13.29
C ALA A 65 6.01 1.67 12.66
N SER A 66 5.94 0.35 12.48
CA SER A 66 6.95 -0.45 11.77
C SER A 66 6.33 -1.75 11.26
N LEU A 67 6.98 -2.42 10.31
CA LEU A 67 6.51 -3.72 9.82
C LEU A 67 6.58 -4.82 10.88
N ALA A 68 7.63 -4.83 11.69
CA ALA A 68 7.81 -5.83 12.75
C ALA A 68 6.90 -5.58 13.96
N HIS A 69 6.63 -4.31 14.27
CA HIS A 69 5.83 -3.89 15.42
C HIS A 69 4.88 -2.75 14.99
N PRO A 70 3.62 -3.08 14.61
CA PRO A 70 2.71 -2.09 14.05
C PRO A 70 2.25 -0.98 15.01
N GLY A 71 2.18 -1.27 16.32
CA GLY A 71 1.92 -0.27 17.37
C GLY A 71 0.46 0.19 17.53
N GLY A 72 -0.51 -0.52 16.97
CA GLY A 72 -1.94 -0.19 17.07
C GLY A 72 -2.85 -1.36 16.66
N ASN A 73 -4.08 -1.07 16.26
CA ASN A 73 -5.07 -2.06 15.83
C ASN A 73 -4.91 -2.54 14.37
N ILE A 74 -3.81 -2.18 13.70
CA ILE A 74 -3.58 -2.48 12.27
C ILE A 74 -2.41 -3.47 12.15
N THR A 75 -2.61 -4.54 11.39
CA THR A 75 -1.57 -5.54 11.03
C THR A 75 -1.84 -6.08 9.62
N GLY A 76 -1.06 -7.05 9.13
CA GLY A 76 -1.37 -7.79 7.90
C GLY A 76 -0.21 -7.82 6.91
N LEU A 77 -0.56 -7.87 5.62
CA LEU A 77 0.39 -8.11 4.52
C LEU A 77 0.52 -6.89 3.61
N SER A 78 1.76 -6.45 3.37
CA SER A 78 2.12 -5.49 2.33
C SER A 78 2.65 -6.22 1.09
N ASP A 79 2.15 -5.87 -0.09
CA ASP A 79 2.56 -6.42 -1.39
C ASP A 79 3.67 -5.58 -2.06
N SER A 80 3.82 -4.32 -1.66
CA SER A 80 4.92 -3.44 -2.03
C SER A 80 5.44 -2.71 -0.78
N PRO A 81 6.21 -3.42 0.08
CA PRO A 81 6.57 -2.93 1.41
C PRO A 81 7.55 -1.77 1.44
N GLY A 82 8.13 -1.39 0.28
CA GLY A 82 8.91 -0.16 0.17
C GLY A 82 10.13 -0.27 -0.75
N ARG A 83 11.15 0.52 -0.39
CA ARG A 83 12.31 0.93 -1.20
C ARG A 83 13.11 -0.22 -1.81
N GLU A 84 13.34 -1.28 -1.04
CA GLU A 84 14.21 -2.39 -1.40
C GLU A 84 13.66 -3.17 -2.59
N ILE A 85 12.34 -3.40 -2.61
CA ILE A 85 11.67 -4.10 -3.70
C ILE A 85 11.67 -3.26 -4.97
N GLU A 86 11.48 -1.94 -4.88
CA GLU A 86 11.55 -1.05 -6.05
C GLU A 86 12.95 -1.03 -6.66
N ALA A 87 13.99 -0.94 -5.82
CA ALA A 87 15.38 -1.03 -6.28
C ALA A 87 15.66 -2.37 -6.95
N LYS A 88 15.15 -3.47 -6.38
CA LYS A 88 15.32 -4.81 -6.94
C LYS A 88 14.65 -4.97 -8.29
N ARG A 89 13.47 -4.36 -8.51
CA ARG A 89 12.80 -4.34 -9.81
C ARG A 89 13.67 -3.68 -10.89
N LEU A 90 14.30 -2.54 -10.59
CA LEU A 90 15.23 -1.89 -11.52
C LEU A 90 16.48 -2.73 -11.80
N GLN A 91 17.04 -3.37 -10.76
CA GLN A 91 18.16 -4.30 -10.90
C GLN A 91 17.82 -5.48 -11.82
N LEU A 92 16.63 -6.06 -11.66
CA LEU A 92 16.16 -7.17 -12.49
C LEU A 92 15.97 -6.73 -13.94
N LEU A 93 15.42 -5.53 -14.19
CA LEU A 93 15.30 -4.99 -15.55
C LEU A 93 16.68 -4.82 -16.22
N LYS A 94 17.67 -4.28 -15.51
CA LYS A 94 19.06 -4.17 -16.01
C LYS A 94 19.72 -5.54 -16.22
N ALA A 95 19.42 -6.52 -15.37
CA ALA A 95 19.95 -7.87 -15.53
C ALA A 95 19.39 -8.58 -16.78
N VAL A 96 18.09 -8.39 -17.07
CA VAL A 96 17.43 -8.97 -18.25
C VAL A 96 17.82 -8.23 -19.53
N VAL A 97 17.94 -6.90 -19.48
CA VAL A 97 18.34 -6.07 -20.61
C VAL A 97 19.56 -5.22 -20.21
N PRO A 98 20.80 -5.73 -20.33
CA PRO A 98 22.01 -5.04 -19.88
C PRO A 98 22.23 -3.66 -20.52
N THR A 99 21.68 -3.43 -21.71
CA THR A 99 21.78 -2.16 -22.45
C THR A 99 20.69 -1.14 -22.10
N ILE A 100 19.81 -1.43 -21.14
CA ILE A 100 18.75 -0.49 -20.75
C ILE A 100 19.33 0.69 -19.99
N ASP A 101 19.18 1.89 -20.54
CA ASP A 101 19.71 3.13 -19.95
C ASP A 101 18.61 4.13 -19.59
N ARG A 102 17.36 3.87 -20.01
CA ARG A 102 16.18 4.68 -19.69
C ARG A 102 14.96 3.81 -19.38
N ILE A 103 14.22 4.17 -18.32
CA ILE A 103 12.98 3.49 -17.91
C ILE A 103 11.93 4.55 -17.63
N GLY A 104 10.78 4.47 -18.31
CA GLY A 104 9.63 5.30 -17.98
C GLY A 104 8.84 4.73 -16.82
N VAL A 105 8.46 5.57 -15.86
CA VAL A 105 7.63 5.14 -14.73
C VAL A 105 6.36 5.96 -14.63
N VAL A 106 5.24 5.28 -14.86
CA VAL A 106 3.91 5.87 -14.69
C VAL A 106 3.48 5.69 -13.23
N LEU A 107 3.28 6.80 -12.54
CA LEU A 107 2.78 6.84 -11.16
C LEU A 107 1.36 7.41 -11.15
N ASP A 108 0.60 7.06 -10.11
CA ASP A 108 -0.68 7.72 -9.89
C ASP A 108 -0.49 9.22 -9.60
N SER A 109 -1.48 10.03 -9.95
CA SER A 109 -1.45 11.48 -9.75
C SER A 109 -1.69 11.91 -8.30
N THR A 110 -1.92 10.96 -7.38
CA THR A 110 -2.23 11.27 -5.98
C THR A 110 -0.98 11.63 -5.17
N GLY A 111 0.21 11.41 -5.74
CA GLY A 111 1.50 11.74 -5.10
C GLY A 111 1.82 10.89 -3.87
N ARG A 112 0.98 9.88 -3.61
CA ARG A 112 1.05 9.01 -2.43
C ARG A 112 2.24 8.06 -2.47
N ARG A 113 2.75 7.73 -3.66
CA ARG A 113 3.94 6.91 -3.83
C ARG A 113 5.16 7.80 -3.92
N ASP A 114 6.06 7.68 -2.96
CA ASP A 114 7.33 8.41 -2.95
C ASP A 114 8.24 7.91 -4.10
N PRO A 115 8.60 8.76 -5.09
CA PRO A 115 9.45 8.35 -6.20
C PRO A 115 10.94 8.33 -5.83
N ARG A 116 11.35 8.97 -4.72
CA ARG A 116 12.77 9.14 -4.35
C ARG A 116 13.53 7.82 -4.20
N PRO A 117 12.97 6.76 -3.58
CA PRO A 117 13.64 5.47 -3.50
C PRO A 117 14.00 4.90 -4.87
N MET A 118 13.07 4.98 -5.81
CA MET A 118 13.24 4.49 -7.17
C MET A 118 14.24 5.35 -7.95
N GLN A 119 14.17 6.68 -7.80
CA GLN A 119 15.15 7.61 -8.38
C GLN A 119 16.58 7.34 -7.88
N GLN A 120 16.73 7.11 -6.57
CA GLN A 120 18.04 6.80 -5.98
C GLN A 120 18.58 5.45 -6.48
N ALA A 121 17.72 4.44 -6.58
CA ALA A 121 18.10 3.14 -7.12
C ALA A 121 18.48 3.22 -8.61
N ALA A 122 17.74 3.96 -9.41
CA ALA A 122 18.05 4.18 -10.82
C ALA A 122 19.41 4.87 -11.00
N LYS A 123 19.70 5.89 -10.19
CA LYS A 123 21.00 6.60 -10.19
C LYS A 123 22.16 5.66 -9.89
N LEU A 124 22.03 4.76 -8.92
CA LEU A 124 23.05 3.77 -8.58
C LEU A 124 23.29 2.75 -9.70
N LEU A 125 22.30 2.52 -10.55
CA LEU A 125 22.36 1.57 -11.67
C LEU A 125 22.73 2.22 -13.01
N GLY A 126 22.96 3.54 -13.02
CA GLY A 126 23.23 4.29 -14.25
C GLY A 126 22.03 4.39 -15.19
N ILE A 127 20.80 4.26 -14.66
CA ILE A 127 19.56 4.31 -15.44
C ILE A 127 18.92 5.69 -15.27
N GLY A 128 18.52 6.31 -16.39
CA GLY A 128 17.65 7.49 -16.37
C GLY A 128 16.18 7.10 -16.17
N LEU A 129 15.48 7.76 -15.25
CA LEU A 129 14.03 7.64 -15.14
C LEU A 129 13.35 8.73 -15.98
N LEU A 130 12.32 8.33 -16.74
CA LEU A 130 11.42 9.22 -17.49
C LEU A 130 10.08 9.34 -16.77
#